data_AF-A0A9Q3CPW3-F1
#
_entry.id   AF-A0A9Q3CPW3-F1
#
_cell.length_a   1.000
_cell.length_b   1.000
_cell.length_c   1.000
_cell.angle_alpha   90.00
_cell.angle_beta   90.00
_cell.angle_gamma   90.00
#
_symmetry.space_group_name_H-M   'P 1'
#
loop_
_entity.id
_entity.type
_entity.pdbx_description
1 polymer ?
#
loop_
_entity_poly.entity_id
_entity_poly.type
_entity_poly.pdbx_seq_one_letter_code
_entity_poly.pdbx_strand_id
1 'polypeptide(L)'
;MQMTRTPSYIQIVGHIDQTTLNIQANDTGGEADPHGADHRGNPLGGVVYSSAFSKANTSGFVQVIEWNYFLGNGVFCFKACDPASPNAASLCEHVYDRIGCQYNMPADYKGINGVFQSCKGEDQLPVGVYEENGIRKVWKQPPESLGPITSVPYKPTIPLVSDCVTYTSSELFTETLPPAPTSVNPTAASVNKMSTPNTPSAQEAKNSGASLVPCLKRTIFFVLTMVTSYLVLAVGSAI
;
A
#
# COMPACT_ATOMS: atom_id res chain seq x y z
N MET A 1 16.50 -1.47 4.23
CA MET A 1 15.26 -1.84 3.54
C MET A 1 15.44 -3.18 2.84
N GLN A 2 14.48 -4.07 3.00
CA GLN A 2 14.42 -5.34 2.28
C GLN A 2 13.08 -5.46 1.57
N MET A 3 13.12 -5.80 0.29
CA MET A 3 11.98 -6.32 -0.47
C MET A 3 12.05 -7.84 -0.47
N THR A 4 10.96 -8.51 -0.14
CA THR A 4 10.82 -9.96 -0.23
C THR A 4 9.67 -10.29 -1.17
N ARG A 5 9.92 -11.15 -2.15
CA ARG A 5 8.88 -11.75 -2.98
C ARG A 5 8.65 -13.19 -2.54
N THR A 6 7.41 -13.49 -2.19
CA THR A 6 6.95 -14.84 -1.81
C THR A 6 6.01 -15.41 -2.88
N PRO A 7 5.55 -16.66 -2.73
CA PRO A 7 4.50 -17.19 -3.60
C PRO A 7 3.19 -16.40 -3.56
N SER A 8 2.81 -15.85 -2.40
CA SER A 8 1.51 -15.19 -2.21
C SER A 8 1.55 -13.67 -2.03
N TYR A 9 2.71 -13.03 -1.83
CA TYR A 9 2.78 -11.58 -1.63
C TYR A 9 4.15 -10.99 -1.97
N ILE A 10 4.16 -9.66 -2.07
CA ILE A 10 5.37 -8.85 -1.94
C ILE A 10 5.34 -8.12 -0.61
N GLN A 11 6.49 -8.07 0.06
CA GLN A 11 6.67 -7.37 1.32
C GLN A 11 7.88 -6.45 1.21
N ILE A 12 7.78 -5.25 1.77
CA ILE A 12 8.84 -4.27 1.86
C ILE A 12 8.92 -3.84 3.31
N VAL A 13 10.10 -3.91 3.90
CA VAL A 13 10.33 -3.55 5.31
C VAL A 13 11.60 -2.71 5.42
N GLY A 14 11.64 -1.78 6.36
CA GLY A 14 12.82 -0.95 6.54
C GLY A 14 12.79 -0.03 7.75
N HIS A 15 13.96 0.54 8.01
CA HIS A 15 14.12 1.66 8.93
C HIS A 15 13.90 2.97 8.19
N ILE A 16 13.39 3.96 8.92
CA ILE A 16 13.15 5.30 8.42
C ILE A 16 13.35 6.31 9.53
N ASP A 17 13.96 7.45 9.20
CA ASP A 17 13.86 8.64 10.05
C ASP A 17 12.51 9.31 9.77
N GLN A 18 11.49 8.97 10.57
CA GLN A 18 10.14 9.47 10.38
C GLN A 18 10.01 10.99 10.59
N THR A 19 10.97 11.63 11.26
CA THR A 19 10.94 13.10 11.44
C THR A 19 11.11 13.84 10.12
N THR A 20 11.78 13.23 9.14
CA THR A 20 11.90 13.74 7.77
C THR A 20 10.56 13.78 7.03
N LEU A 21 9.55 13.04 7.51
CA LEU A 21 8.19 13.03 6.99
C LEU A 21 7.23 13.87 7.84
N ASN A 22 7.76 14.73 8.74
CA ASN A 22 6.98 15.53 9.68
C ASN A 22 6.12 14.68 10.64
N ILE A 23 6.62 13.51 11.02
CA ILE A 23 6.05 12.63 12.04
C ILE A 23 6.92 12.74 13.30
N GLN A 24 6.32 12.87 14.48
CA GLN A 24 7.09 13.00 15.72
C GLN A 24 7.98 11.76 15.93
N ALA A 25 9.19 11.93 16.46
CA ALA A 25 10.13 10.80 16.63
C ALA A 25 9.58 9.67 17.52
N ASN A 26 8.68 10.00 18.45
CA ASN A 26 8.02 9.08 19.37
C ASN A 26 6.61 8.67 18.91
N ASP A 27 6.18 9.05 17.71
CA ASP A 27 4.92 8.59 17.15
C ASP A 27 5.02 7.08 16.85
N THR A 28 4.08 6.32 17.43
CA THR A 28 4.02 4.86 17.28
C THR A 28 3.46 4.45 15.92
N GLY A 29 2.93 5.40 15.15
CA GLY A 29 2.42 5.18 13.81
C GLY A 29 0.97 4.74 13.75
N GLY A 30 0.58 4.33 12.55
CA GLY A 30 -0.72 3.73 12.26
C GLY A 30 -0.64 2.83 11.04
N GLU A 31 -1.76 2.18 10.75
CA GLU A 31 -1.97 1.39 9.53
C GLU A 31 -2.65 2.23 8.44
N ALA A 32 -2.30 1.92 7.19
CA ALA A 32 -3.17 2.15 6.05
C ALA A 32 -3.47 0.85 5.31
N ASP A 33 -4.74 0.65 4.95
CA ASP A 33 -5.28 -0.57 4.37
C ASP A 33 -6.58 -0.30 3.56
N PRO A 34 -7.11 -1.29 2.81
CA PRO A 34 -8.30 -1.12 1.97
C PRO A 34 -9.62 -1.31 2.73
N HIS A 35 -9.58 -1.73 4.00
CA HIS A 35 -10.71 -2.15 4.82
C HIS A 35 -10.87 -1.29 6.09
N GLY A 36 -10.70 0.02 5.96
CA GLY A 36 -10.97 0.99 7.03
C GLY A 36 -12.39 0.86 7.64
N ALA A 37 -12.67 1.60 8.72
CA ALA A 37 -13.89 1.43 9.53
C ALA A 37 -15.24 1.55 8.77
N ASP A 38 -15.25 2.22 7.62
CA ASP A 38 -16.42 2.36 6.74
C ASP A 38 -16.38 1.46 5.49
N HIS A 39 -15.41 0.54 5.44
CA HIS A 39 -15.12 -0.38 4.34
C HIS A 39 -14.72 0.27 3.01
N ARG A 40 -14.18 1.49 3.05
CA ARG A 40 -13.74 2.24 1.85
C ARG A 40 -12.24 2.56 1.83
N GLY A 41 -11.47 1.95 2.73
CA GLY A 41 -10.03 2.17 2.92
C GLY A 41 -9.68 3.33 3.85
N ASN A 42 -8.50 3.27 4.44
CA ASN A 42 -7.92 4.24 5.37
C ASN A 42 -6.45 4.52 4.95
N PRO A 43 -6.20 5.43 4.00
CA PRO A 43 -7.06 6.51 3.59
C PRO A 43 -8.09 6.10 2.53
N LEU A 44 -9.22 6.82 2.53
CA LEU A 44 -10.23 6.68 1.50
C LEU A 44 -9.63 6.90 0.10
N GLY A 45 -9.88 5.95 -0.80
CA GLY A 45 -9.38 6.01 -2.17
C GLY A 45 -7.93 5.57 -2.36
N GLY A 46 -7.29 5.00 -1.34
CA GLY A 46 -6.02 4.30 -1.49
C GLY A 46 -6.16 3.09 -2.40
N VAL A 47 -5.40 3.05 -3.49
CA VAL A 47 -5.36 1.91 -4.42
C VAL A 47 -3.93 1.51 -4.73
N VAL A 48 -3.68 0.20 -4.73
CA VAL A 48 -2.38 -0.39 -5.01
C VAL A 48 -2.43 -1.09 -6.36
N TYR A 49 -1.43 -0.80 -7.19
CA TYR A 49 -1.20 -1.47 -8.46
C TYR A 49 0.21 -2.04 -8.49
N SER A 50 0.34 -3.31 -8.88
CA SER A 50 1.61 -4.01 -8.91
C SER A 50 1.81 -4.76 -10.22
N SER A 51 2.99 -4.63 -10.80
CA SER A 51 3.44 -5.50 -11.90
C SER A 51 3.90 -6.87 -11.40
N ALA A 52 4.09 -7.06 -10.09
CA ALA A 52 4.59 -8.31 -9.55
C ALA A 52 3.64 -9.48 -9.81
N PHE A 53 2.33 -9.21 -9.90
CA PHE A 53 1.27 -10.22 -10.07
C PHE A 53 0.70 -10.26 -11.49
N SER A 54 1.33 -9.57 -12.45
CA SER A 54 0.93 -9.67 -13.85
C SER A 54 1.10 -11.10 -14.34
N LYS A 55 0.12 -11.63 -15.08
CA LYS A 55 0.25 -12.94 -15.73
C LYS A 55 1.40 -12.90 -16.72
N ALA A 56 2.11 -14.03 -16.86
CA ALA A 56 3.17 -14.16 -17.84
C ALA A 56 2.66 -13.73 -19.24
N ASN A 57 3.41 -12.86 -19.92
CA ASN A 57 3.09 -12.28 -21.24
C ASN A 57 1.98 -11.22 -21.27
N THR A 58 1.61 -10.64 -20.12
CA THR A 58 0.82 -9.40 -20.07
C THR A 58 1.69 -8.26 -19.55
N SER A 59 1.94 -7.25 -20.39
CA SER A 59 2.46 -5.97 -19.89
C SER A 59 1.31 -5.25 -19.19
N GLY A 60 1.32 -5.24 -17.86
CA GLY A 60 0.24 -4.61 -17.12
C GLY A 60 0.46 -4.60 -15.62
N PHE A 61 -0.20 -3.64 -14.98
CA PHE A 61 -0.35 -3.62 -13.55
C PHE A 61 -1.65 -4.32 -13.16
N VAL A 62 -1.60 -5.13 -12.11
CA VAL A 62 -2.80 -5.72 -11.49
C VAL A 62 -3.15 -4.89 -10.26
N GLN A 63 -4.43 -4.56 -10.10
CA GLN A 63 -4.89 -3.94 -8.86
C GLN A 63 -4.78 -4.96 -7.73
N VAL A 64 -4.08 -4.60 -6.66
CA VAL A 64 -3.97 -5.40 -5.46
C VAL A 64 -5.07 -4.96 -4.49
N ILE A 65 -5.96 -5.89 -4.16
CA ILE A 65 -7.09 -5.62 -3.27
C ILE A 65 -6.68 -5.75 -1.81
N GLU A 66 -5.86 -6.75 -1.46
CA GLU A 66 -5.43 -7.00 -0.09
C GLU A 66 -4.01 -6.46 0.10
N TRP A 67 -3.88 -5.39 0.87
CA TRP A 67 -2.61 -4.74 1.19
C TRP A 67 -2.67 -4.08 2.55
N ASN A 68 -1.51 -3.91 3.18
CA ASN A 68 -1.40 -3.07 4.37
C ASN A 68 -0.05 -2.36 4.41
N TYR A 69 -0.05 -1.20 5.06
CA TYR A 69 1.08 -0.32 5.22
C TYR A 69 1.15 0.17 6.65
N PHE A 70 2.32 0.11 7.28
CA PHE A 70 2.53 0.71 8.57
C PHE A 70 3.75 1.61 8.53
N LEU A 71 3.69 2.72 9.27
CA LEU A 71 4.77 3.67 9.45
C LEU A 71 4.74 4.20 10.87
N GLY A 72 5.83 4.02 11.61
CA GLY A 72 5.98 4.53 12.98
C GLY A 72 7.12 3.85 13.71
N ASN A 73 7.47 4.38 14.88
CA ASN A 73 8.53 3.85 15.75
C ASN A 73 9.88 3.60 15.01
N GLY A 74 10.22 4.47 14.05
CA GLY A 74 11.46 4.42 13.27
C GLY A 74 11.49 3.35 12.17
N VAL A 75 10.37 2.67 11.90
CA VAL A 75 10.26 1.65 10.86
C VAL A 75 9.06 1.88 9.96
N PHE A 76 9.13 1.28 8.78
CA PHE A 76 7.98 1.13 7.90
C PHE A 76 7.92 -0.29 7.35
N CYS A 77 6.71 -0.70 6.99
CA CYS A 77 6.49 -1.93 6.28
C CYS A 77 5.28 -1.79 5.35
N PHE A 78 5.36 -2.47 4.22
CA PHE A 78 4.30 -2.55 3.23
C PHE A 78 4.17 -3.99 2.79
N LYS A 79 2.95 -4.49 2.65
CA LYS A 79 2.69 -5.79 2.06
C LYS A 79 1.52 -5.68 1.10
N ALA A 80 1.66 -6.32 -0.05
CA ALA A 80 0.63 -6.43 -1.07
C ALA A 80 0.51 -7.90 -1.45
N CYS A 81 -0.68 -8.48 -1.26
CA CYS A 81 -0.93 -9.89 -1.51
C CYS A 81 -1.43 -10.11 -2.93
N ASP A 82 -0.97 -11.20 -3.55
CA ASP A 82 -1.39 -11.58 -4.90
C ASP A 82 -2.90 -11.81 -4.91
N PRO A 83 -3.68 -11.09 -5.74
CA PRO A 83 -5.12 -11.31 -5.87
C PRO A 83 -5.51 -12.72 -6.32
N ALA A 84 -4.58 -13.48 -6.91
CA ALA A 84 -4.78 -14.88 -7.28
C ALA A 84 -4.49 -15.85 -6.13
N SER A 85 -3.90 -15.41 -5.02
CA SER A 85 -3.63 -16.26 -3.86
C SER A 85 -4.92 -16.56 -3.10
N PRO A 86 -5.22 -17.83 -2.77
CA PRO A 86 -6.42 -18.19 -2.00
C PRO A 86 -6.39 -17.66 -0.56
N ASN A 87 -5.22 -17.24 -0.06
CA ASN A 87 -5.02 -16.78 1.31
C ASN A 87 -4.69 -15.28 1.38
N ALA A 88 -4.94 -14.50 0.31
CA ALA A 88 -4.55 -13.10 0.24
C ALA A 88 -5.02 -12.28 1.47
N ALA A 89 -6.30 -12.40 1.85
CA ALA A 89 -6.87 -11.67 2.98
C ALA A 89 -6.22 -12.06 4.33
N SER A 90 -5.92 -13.34 4.55
CA SER A 90 -5.35 -13.80 5.82
C SER A 90 -3.84 -13.50 5.95
N LEU A 91 -3.15 -13.31 4.82
CA LEU A 91 -1.73 -12.92 4.76
C LEU A 91 -1.54 -11.39 4.82
N CYS A 92 -2.50 -10.62 4.29
CA CYS A 92 -2.59 -9.16 4.34
C CYS A 92 -3.78 -8.72 5.19
N GLU A 93 -3.86 -9.27 6.39
CA GLU A 93 -4.99 -9.05 7.30
C GLU A 93 -5.02 -7.62 7.83
N HIS A 94 -6.22 -7.07 7.99
CA HIS A 94 -6.47 -5.67 8.35
C HIS A 94 -7.04 -5.50 9.78
N VAL A 95 -7.21 -6.60 10.54
CA VAL A 95 -7.74 -6.57 11.91
C VAL A 95 -6.65 -6.54 12.99
N TYR A 96 -5.38 -6.49 12.59
CA TYR A 96 -4.19 -6.47 13.46
C TYR A 96 -3.43 -5.13 13.34
N ASP A 97 -4.19 -4.06 13.17
CA ASP A 97 -3.73 -2.68 12.93
C ASP A 97 -2.93 -2.05 14.09
N ARG A 98 -3.12 -2.54 15.32
CA ARG A 98 -2.57 -1.93 16.55
C ARG A 98 -1.25 -2.55 17.02
N ILE A 99 -0.75 -3.56 16.31
CA ILE A 99 0.49 -4.29 16.68
C ILE A 99 1.64 -4.06 15.67
N GLY A 100 1.38 -3.34 14.58
CA GLY A 100 2.40 -2.78 13.71
C GLY A 100 3.25 -3.79 12.94
N CYS A 101 4.39 -3.31 12.44
CA CYS A 101 5.24 -4.03 11.49
C CYS A 101 5.79 -5.35 12.00
N GLN A 102 6.18 -5.44 13.27
CA GLN A 102 6.80 -6.65 13.80
C GLN A 102 5.87 -7.87 13.71
N TYR A 103 4.56 -7.65 13.81
CA TYR A 103 3.54 -8.69 13.80
C TYR A 103 2.88 -8.90 12.44
N ASN A 104 2.62 -7.81 11.70
CA ASN A 104 1.99 -7.91 10.39
C ASN A 104 2.98 -8.29 9.28
N MET A 105 4.25 -7.87 9.39
CA MET A 105 5.32 -8.10 8.40
C MET A 105 6.62 -8.50 9.12
N PRO A 106 6.67 -9.70 9.73
CA PRO A 106 7.84 -10.18 10.45
C PRO A 106 9.06 -10.26 9.52
N ALA A 107 10.18 -9.71 10.00
CA ALA A 107 11.46 -9.67 9.31
C ALA A 107 12.57 -9.46 10.35
N ASP A 108 13.83 -9.72 9.96
CA ASP A 108 14.99 -9.33 10.76
C ASP A 108 15.26 -7.83 10.60
N TYR A 109 14.42 -6.99 11.23
CA TYR A 109 14.56 -5.53 11.19
C TYR A 109 15.96 -5.09 11.62
N LYS A 110 16.59 -5.77 12.59
CA LYS A 110 17.94 -5.42 13.03
C LYS A 110 18.97 -5.69 11.93
N GLY A 111 18.90 -6.84 11.27
CA GLY A 111 19.82 -7.24 10.22
C GLY A 111 19.72 -6.42 8.93
N ILE A 112 18.54 -5.86 8.62
CA ILE A 112 18.33 -5.07 7.38
C ILE A 112 18.64 -3.57 7.52
N ASN A 113 19.12 -3.11 8.67
CA ASN A 113 19.45 -1.70 8.89
C ASN A 113 20.68 -1.30 8.05
N GLY A 114 20.56 -0.23 7.27
CA GLY A 114 21.62 0.23 6.37
C GLY A 114 21.86 -0.63 5.11
N VAL A 115 21.07 -1.70 4.92
CA VAL A 115 21.16 -2.58 3.72
C VAL A 115 19.99 -2.28 2.80
N PHE A 116 20.20 -2.32 1.48
CA PHE A 116 19.12 -2.37 0.48
C PHE A 116 19.19 -3.72 -0.22
N GLN A 117 18.15 -4.55 -0.11
CA GLN A 117 18.16 -5.86 -0.74
C GLN A 117 16.81 -6.30 -1.27
N SER A 118 16.84 -7.13 -2.30
CA SER A 118 15.68 -7.85 -2.84
C SER A 118 15.92 -9.34 -2.71
N CYS A 119 14.98 -10.06 -2.11
CA CYS A 119 15.11 -11.47 -1.79
C CYS A 119 13.87 -12.25 -2.23
N LYS A 120 14.02 -13.56 -2.35
CA LYS A 120 12.89 -14.50 -2.31
C LYS A 120 12.57 -14.86 -0.86
N GLY A 121 11.33 -15.25 -0.60
CA GLY A 121 10.96 -15.76 0.71
C GLY A 121 9.80 -16.73 0.66
N GLU A 122 9.57 -17.38 1.78
CA GLU A 122 8.38 -18.21 2.01
C GLU A 122 7.21 -17.35 2.48
N ASP A 123 5.99 -17.85 2.28
CA ASP A 123 4.81 -17.21 2.87
C ASP A 123 4.86 -17.31 4.39
N GLN A 124 4.54 -16.21 5.07
CA GLN A 124 4.30 -16.23 6.51
C GLN A 124 3.06 -17.07 6.88
N LEU A 125 2.96 -17.40 8.17
CA LEU A 125 1.68 -17.79 8.73
C LEU A 125 0.69 -16.62 8.67
N PRO A 126 -0.63 -16.87 8.55
CA PRO A 126 -1.63 -15.82 8.67
C PRO A 126 -1.42 -14.96 9.92
N VAL A 127 -1.74 -13.67 9.84
CA VAL A 127 -1.50 -12.76 10.96
C VAL A 127 -2.34 -13.21 12.17
N GLY A 128 -1.75 -13.15 13.36
CA GLY A 128 -2.35 -13.69 14.60
C GLY A 128 -2.17 -15.20 14.80
N VAL A 129 -1.72 -15.93 13.78
CA VAL A 129 -1.44 -17.37 13.88
C VAL A 129 0.04 -17.58 14.22
N TYR A 130 0.30 -18.41 15.22
CA TYR A 130 1.64 -18.75 15.66
C TYR A 130 1.73 -20.21 16.08
N GLU A 131 2.95 -20.73 16.16
CA GLU A 131 3.20 -22.10 16.60
C GLU A 131 3.93 -22.08 17.94
N GLU A 132 3.43 -22.85 18.90
CA GLU A 132 4.04 -23.03 20.21
C GLU A 132 4.11 -24.52 20.50
N ASN A 133 5.33 -25.05 20.68
CA ASN A 133 5.59 -26.48 20.89
C ASN A 133 4.99 -27.38 19.79
N GLY A 134 5.02 -26.93 18.54
CA GLY A 134 4.45 -27.65 17.39
C GLY A 134 2.92 -27.60 17.28
N ILE A 135 2.25 -26.83 18.14
CA ILE A 135 0.79 -26.65 18.12
C ILE A 135 0.47 -25.25 17.59
N ARG A 136 -0.38 -25.18 16.56
CA ARG A 136 -0.88 -23.93 16.02
C ARG A 136 -1.88 -23.28 16.96
N LYS A 137 -1.63 -22.02 17.30
CA LYS A 137 -2.47 -21.17 18.14
C LYS A 137 -2.86 -19.91 17.38
N VAL A 138 -3.95 -19.30 17.82
CA VAL A 138 -4.47 -18.05 17.26
C VAL A 138 -4.62 -17.05 18.39
N TRP A 139 -4.01 -15.89 18.23
CA TRP A 139 -4.25 -14.73 19.06
C TRP A 139 -5.09 -13.73 18.28
N LYS A 140 -6.08 -13.12 18.94
CA LYS A 140 -6.92 -12.08 18.36
C LYS A 140 -6.60 -10.75 19.02
N GLN A 141 -6.46 -9.71 18.20
CA GLN A 141 -6.27 -8.37 18.71
C GLN A 141 -7.49 -7.93 19.54
N PRO A 142 -7.30 -7.44 20.78
CA PRO A 142 -8.40 -6.92 21.57
C PRO A 142 -8.96 -5.62 20.94
N PRO A 143 -10.26 -5.34 21.11
CA PRO A 143 -10.86 -4.12 20.60
C PRO A 143 -10.27 -2.88 21.27
N GLU A 144 -10.33 -1.73 20.59
CA GLU A 144 -9.82 -0.45 21.09
C GLU A 144 -10.46 -0.01 22.40
N SER A 145 -11.72 -0.39 22.64
CA SER A 145 -12.46 -0.07 23.87
C SER A 145 -11.82 -0.61 25.15
N LEU A 146 -10.93 -1.60 25.05
CA LEU A 146 -10.16 -2.13 26.18
C LEU A 146 -8.86 -1.36 26.47
N GLY A 147 -8.63 -0.26 25.74
CA GLY A 147 -7.44 0.58 25.90
C GLY A 147 -6.20 0.02 25.18
N PRO A 148 -5.01 0.60 25.42
CA PRO A 148 -3.77 0.23 24.74
C PRO A 148 -3.39 -1.24 24.92
N ILE A 149 -2.83 -1.85 23.87
CA ILE A 149 -2.26 -3.19 23.95
C ILE A 149 -0.90 -3.08 24.65
N THR A 150 -0.81 -3.57 25.89
CA THR A 150 0.43 -3.52 26.68
C THR A 150 1.32 -4.75 26.48
N SER A 151 0.77 -5.84 25.94
CA SER A 151 1.52 -7.08 25.69
C SER A 151 0.82 -7.96 24.66
N VAL A 152 1.60 -8.60 23.79
CA VAL A 152 1.16 -9.66 22.89
C VAL A 152 1.88 -10.96 23.31
N PRO A 153 1.16 -12.08 23.55
CA PRO A 153 1.71 -13.25 24.23
C PRO A 153 2.58 -14.15 23.35
N TYR A 154 2.91 -13.71 22.12
CA TYR A 154 3.71 -14.46 21.18
C TYR A 154 4.65 -13.55 20.39
N LYS A 155 5.64 -14.16 19.75
CA LYS A 155 6.43 -13.54 18.69
C LYS A 155 6.14 -14.27 17.38
N PRO A 156 5.87 -13.54 16.28
CA PRO A 156 5.66 -14.17 14.99
C PRO A 156 6.95 -14.84 14.51
N THR A 157 6.81 -15.96 13.84
CA THR A 157 7.91 -16.60 13.13
C THR A 157 8.31 -15.74 11.94
N ILE A 158 9.59 -15.41 11.82
CA ILE A 158 10.12 -14.75 10.63
C ILE A 158 10.22 -15.80 9.52
N PRO A 159 9.54 -15.62 8.37
CA PRO A 159 9.61 -16.56 7.26
C PRO A 159 11.03 -16.66 6.72
N LEU A 160 11.39 -17.82 6.18
CA LEU A 160 12.71 -17.99 5.56
C LEU A 160 12.85 -17.09 4.34
N VAL A 161 14.04 -16.50 4.20
CA VAL A 161 14.43 -15.62 3.09
C VAL A 161 15.67 -16.20 2.41
N SER A 162 15.71 -16.15 1.09
CA SER A 162 16.77 -16.71 0.25
C SER A 162 17.01 -15.85 -1.00
N ASP A 163 18.04 -16.17 -1.77
CA ASP A 163 18.39 -15.49 -3.04
C ASP A 163 18.44 -13.96 -2.93
N CYS A 164 18.99 -13.45 -1.83
CA CYS A 164 19.10 -12.01 -1.60
C CYS A 164 20.16 -11.38 -2.49
N VAL A 165 19.75 -10.33 -3.22
CA VAL A 165 20.62 -9.43 -3.96
C VAL A 165 20.67 -8.10 -3.23
N THR A 166 21.88 -7.66 -2.85
CA THR A 166 22.11 -6.35 -2.23
C THR A 166 22.37 -5.30 -3.29
N TYR A 167 21.83 -4.11 -3.09
CA TYR A 167 21.98 -2.94 -3.94
C TYR A 167 22.66 -1.81 -3.17
N THR A 168 23.44 -1.02 -3.88
CA THR A 168 23.95 0.26 -3.40
C THR A 168 22.92 1.35 -3.65
N SER A 169 22.92 2.40 -2.82
CA SER A 169 22.03 3.55 -3.05
C SER A 169 22.26 4.18 -4.43
N SER A 170 23.51 4.19 -4.93
CA SER A 170 23.83 4.68 -6.28
C SER A 170 23.12 3.89 -7.38
N GLU A 171 22.94 2.58 -7.24
CA GLU A 171 22.22 1.78 -8.24
C GLU A 171 20.73 2.05 -8.22
N LEU A 172 20.16 2.38 -7.06
CA LEU A 172 18.72 2.64 -6.89
C LEU A 172 18.31 4.05 -7.32
N PHE A 173 19.17 5.06 -7.14
CA PHE A 173 18.88 6.46 -7.47
C PHE A 173 19.39 6.89 -8.86
N THR A 174 19.75 5.93 -9.73
CA THR A 174 20.14 6.24 -11.12
C THR A 174 18.97 6.68 -11.99
N GLU A 175 17.73 6.42 -11.59
CA GLU A 175 16.55 6.95 -12.25
C GLU A 175 16.28 8.38 -11.78
N THR A 176 16.50 9.35 -12.68
CA THR A 176 15.87 10.66 -12.57
C THR A 176 14.38 10.46 -12.33
N LEU A 177 13.90 10.83 -11.13
CA LEU A 177 12.48 10.90 -10.84
C LEU A 177 11.77 11.54 -12.05
N PRO A 178 10.74 10.91 -12.62
CA PRO A 178 10.04 11.50 -13.76
C PRO A 178 9.66 12.94 -13.39
N PRO A 179 9.92 13.92 -14.27
CA PRO A 179 9.59 15.31 -13.97
C PRO A 179 8.11 15.38 -13.58
N ALA A 180 7.82 16.12 -12.50
CA ALA A 180 6.45 16.35 -12.06
C ALA A 180 5.62 16.76 -13.29
N PRO A 181 4.43 16.16 -13.51
CA PRO A 181 3.65 16.44 -14.71
C PRO A 181 3.40 17.95 -14.78
N THR A 182 3.98 18.57 -15.82
CA THR A 182 3.73 19.98 -16.12
C THR A 182 2.25 20.15 -16.38
N SER A 183 1.62 21.04 -15.61
CA SER A 183 0.25 21.53 -15.75
C SER A 183 -0.24 21.42 -17.20
N VAL A 184 -1.14 20.46 -17.45
CA VAL A 184 -1.92 20.42 -18.69
C VAL A 184 -2.75 21.69 -18.72
N ASN A 185 -2.45 22.57 -19.67
CA ASN A 185 -3.24 23.74 -19.99
C ASN A 185 -4.70 23.29 -20.20
N PRO A 186 -5.68 23.82 -19.46
CA PRO A 186 -7.05 23.35 -19.60
C PRO A 186 -7.58 23.85 -20.95
N THR A 187 -7.66 22.96 -21.93
CA THR A 187 -8.49 23.20 -23.11
C THR A 187 -9.93 23.18 -22.62
N ALA A 188 -10.54 24.36 -22.55
CA ALA A 188 -11.89 24.55 -22.04
C ALA A 188 -12.90 23.69 -22.81
N ALA A 189 -13.55 22.75 -22.13
CA ALA A 189 -14.74 22.06 -22.62
C ALA A 189 -15.94 22.54 -21.80
N SER A 190 -16.88 23.20 -22.48
CA SER A 190 -18.14 23.69 -21.93
C SER A 190 -19.06 22.54 -21.53
N VAL A 191 -19.61 22.63 -20.31
CA VAL A 191 -20.57 21.70 -19.70
C VAL A 191 -21.98 22.01 -20.23
N ASN A 192 -22.77 20.98 -20.57
CA ASN A 192 -24.24 21.07 -20.56
C ASN A 192 -24.77 20.01 -19.59
N LYS A 193 -25.48 20.45 -18.55
CA LYS A 193 -26.16 19.58 -17.58
C LYS A 193 -27.61 19.36 -18.02
N MET A 194 -28.02 18.11 -17.89
CA MET A 194 -29.28 17.47 -18.27
C MET A 194 -30.50 17.97 -17.46
N SER A 195 -31.64 18.17 -18.12
CA SER A 195 -32.97 18.08 -17.50
C SER A 195 -33.94 17.32 -18.41
N THR A 196 -34.37 16.15 -17.91
CA THR A 196 -35.56 15.29 -18.13
C THR A 196 -36.45 15.42 -19.38
N PRO A 197 -37.07 14.29 -19.82
CA PRO A 197 -37.45 14.05 -21.20
C PRO A 197 -38.81 14.65 -21.59
N ASN A 198 -38.92 15.06 -22.86
CA ASN A 198 -40.07 14.77 -23.72
C ASN A 198 -39.61 14.88 -25.19
N THR A 199 -39.68 13.76 -25.90
CA THR A 199 -39.47 13.60 -27.36
C THR A 199 -40.64 14.24 -28.15
N PRO A 200 -40.57 14.49 -29.48
CA PRO A 200 -39.49 14.25 -30.44
C PRO A 200 -39.14 15.42 -31.40
N SER A 201 -37.98 15.23 -32.05
CA SER A 201 -37.64 15.67 -33.41
C SER A 201 -36.93 17.01 -33.63
N ALA A 202 -35.70 16.86 -34.13
CA ALA A 202 -35.04 17.62 -35.21
C ALA A 202 -34.55 19.07 -34.98
N GLN A 203 -33.27 19.24 -35.36
CA GLN A 203 -32.55 20.43 -35.84
C GLN A 203 -31.86 21.41 -34.85
N GLU A 204 -30.52 21.34 -34.93
CA GLU A 204 -29.55 22.44 -35.17
C GLU A 204 -29.52 23.75 -34.33
N ALA A 205 -28.38 23.88 -33.61
CA ALA A 205 -27.54 25.08 -33.39
C ALA A 205 -27.83 26.15 -32.30
N LYS A 206 -26.71 26.56 -31.66
CA LYS A 206 -26.34 27.81 -30.94
C LYS A 206 -26.46 27.92 -29.40
N ASN A 207 -25.31 27.71 -28.76
CA ASN A 207 -24.57 28.54 -27.78
C ASN A 207 -25.32 29.52 -26.83
N SER A 208 -25.14 29.35 -25.50
CA SER A 208 -24.73 30.38 -24.50
C SER A 208 -24.61 29.75 -23.10
N GLY A 209 -23.59 30.15 -22.33
CA GLY A 209 -23.06 29.40 -21.18
C GLY A 209 -23.51 29.81 -19.78
N ALA A 210 -23.12 28.99 -18.80
CA ALA A 210 -22.92 29.37 -17.39
C ALA A 210 -21.85 28.46 -16.76
N SER A 211 -20.87 29.09 -16.12
CA SER A 211 -19.61 28.53 -15.63
C SER A 211 -19.75 27.89 -14.23
N LEU A 212 -19.13 26.73 -14.01
CA LEU A 212 -18.80 26.20 -12.68
C LEU A 212 -17.34 25.76 -12.67
N VAL A 213 -16.57 26.36 -11.77
CA VAL A 213 -15.14 26.14 -11.56
C VAL A 213 -14.90 24.76 -10.93
N PRO A 214 -14.08 23.87 -11.51
CA PRO A 214 -13.73 22.62 -10.84
C PRO A 214 -12.60 22.83 -9.83
N CYS A 215 -12.84 22.38 -8.60
CA CYS A 215 -11.85 22.24 -7.53
C CYS A 215 -10.83 21.17 -7.94
N LEU A 216 -9.58 21.56 -8.13
CA LEU A 216 -8.47 20.69 -8.52
C LEU A 216 -8.06 19.79 -7.33
N LYS A 217 -8.44 18.51 -7.37
CA LYS A 217 -7.97 17.51 -6.40
C LYS A 217 -6.53 17.09 -6.75
N ARG A 218 -5.59 17.28 -5.82
CA ARG A 218 -4.23 16.74 -5.92
C ARG A 218 -4.26 15.25 -5.60
N THR A 219 -4.07 14.40 -6.62
CA THR A 219 -3.72 12.99 -6.44
C THR A 219 -2.21 12.89 -6.26
N ILE A 220 -1.75 12.32 -5.15
CA ILE A 220 -0.32 12.07 -4.92
C ILE A 220 -0.04 10.63 -5.34
N PHE A 221 0.85 10.45 -6.31
CA PHE A 221 1.36 9.15 -6.71
C PHE A 221 2.68 8.90 -5.99
N PHE A 222 2.73 7.88 -5.13
CA PHE A 222 3.98 7.30 -4.65
C PHE A 222 4.36 6.18 -5.63
N VAL A 223 5.32 6.47 -6.50
CA VAL A 223 5.92 5.46 -7.39
C VAL A 223 7.19 4.96 -6.71
N LEU A 224 7.20 3.71 -6.28
CA LEU A 224 8.42 3.04 -5.86
C LEU A 224 8.97 2.26 -7.07
N THR A 225 9.98 2.83 -7.72
CA THR A 225 10.74 2.22 -8.81
C THR A 225 11.83 1.32 -8.24
N MET A 226 11.80 0.04 -8.58
CA MET A 226 12.87 -0.93 -8.28
C MET A 226 13.16 -1.74 -9.56
N VAL A 227 14.44 -2.08 -9.76
CA VAL A 227 15.10 -2.56 -11.00
C VAL A 227 14.39 -3.68 -11.78
N THR A 228 13.39 -4.37 -11.20
CA THR A 228 12.61 -5.42 -11.89
C THR A 228 11.10 -5.41 -11.62
N SER A 229 10.55 -4.47 -10.86
CA SER A 229 9.11 -4.39 -10.58
C SER A 229 8.70 -2.99 -10.12
N TYR A 230 7.53 -2.54 -10.57
CA TYR A 230 6.96 -1.25 -10.22
C TYR A 230 5.83 -1.46 -9.22
N LEU A 231 5.86 -0.73 -8.12
CA LEU A 231 4.73 -0.59 -7.19
C LEU A 231 4.28 0.87 -7.23
N VAL A 232 3.03 1.08 -7.66
CA VAL A 232 2.40 2.41 -7.68
C VAL A 232 1.32 2.43 -6.62
N LEU A 233 1.52 3.26 -5.59
CA LEU A 233 0.50 3.61 -4.61
C LEU A 233 -0.09 4.96 -5.02
N ALA A 234 -1.35 4.99 -5.40
CA ALA A 234 -2.06 6.25 -5.63
C ALA A 234 -2.89 6.58 -4.38
N VAL A 235 -2.58 7.70 -3.74
CA VAL A 235 -3.36 8.22 -2.61
C VAL A 235 -4.15 9.42 -3.12
N GLY A 236 -5.45 9.24 -3.32
CA GLY A 236 -6.37 10.35 -3.54
C GLY A 236 -6.72 11.02 -2.22
N SER A 237 -6.34 12.28 -2.02
CA SER A 237 -6.89 13.06 -0.90
C SER A 237 -8.35 13.40 -1.20
N ALA A 238 -9.28 12.80 -0.45
CA ALA A 238 -10.63 13.31 -0.32
C ALA A 238 -10.64 14.35 0.81
N ILE A 239 -10.57 15.63 0.43
CA ILE A 239 -11.20 16.71 1.22
C ILE A 239 -12.62 16.86 0.68
#